data_AF-A0A7J4UEQ5-F1
#
_entry.id   AF-A0A7J4UEQ5-F1
#
_cell.length_a   1.000
_cell.length_b   1.000
_cell.length_c   1.000
_cell.angle_alpha   90.00
_cell.angle_beta   90.00
_cell.angle_gamma   90.00
#
_symmetry.space_group_name_H-M   'P 1'
#
loop_
_entity.id
_entity.type
_entity.pdbx_description
1 polymer ?
#
loop_
_entity_poly.entity_id
_entity_poly.type
_entity_poly.pdbx_seq_one_letter_code
_entity_poly.pdbx_strand_id
1 'polypeptide(L)' 'MIQEPRGKFVKIRCKCKNEQVVFGKAATEIHCLVCGELLGKPRGGKTDFVIHPLEILK' A
#
# COMPACT_ATOMS: atom_id res chain seq x y z
N MET A 1 8.03 28.08 3.23
CA MET A 1 7.02 27.34 2.42
C MET A 1 7.04 25.90 2.86
N ILE A 2 5.96 25.40 3.44
CA ILE A 2 5.84 23.99 3.87
C ILE A 2 5.13 23.26 2.73
N GLN A 3 5.80 22.29 2.11
CA GLN A 3 5.19 21.47 1.05
C GLN A 3 4.53 20.25 1.68
N GLU A 4 3.29 19.98 1.30
CA GLU A 4 2.58 18.78 1.74
C GLU A 4 3.18 17.53 1.07
N PRO A 5 3.34 16.41 1.82
CA PRO A 5 3.85 15.17 1.27
C PRO A 5 2.89 14.64 0.20
N ARG A 6 3.40 14.37 -1.00
CA ARG A 6 2.61 13.82 -2.13
C ARG A 6 2.20 12.35 -1.96
N GLY A 7 2.53 11.74 -0.83
CA GLY A 7 2.25 10.34 -0.55
C GLY A 7 0.90 10.19 0.14
N LYS A 8 0.07 9.27 -0.35
CA LYS A 8 -1.22 8.96 0.26
C LYS A 8 -1.15 7.59 0.90
N PHE A 9 -1.95 7.38 1.95
CA PHE A 9 -2.14 6.06 2.51
C PHE A 9 -3.26 5.36 1.76
N VAL A 10 -3.09 4.07 1.51
CA VAL A 10 -4.08 3.24 0.82
C VAL A 10 -4.42 2.10 1.73
N LYS A 11 -5.71 1.88 1.96
CA LYS A 11 -6.21 0.72 2.69
C LYS A 11 -6.44 -0.40 1.69
N ILE A 12 -5.80 -1.54 1.92
CA ILE A 12 -5.87 -2.72 1.07
C ILE A 12 -6.39 -3.91 1.89
N ARG A 13 -7.10 -4.83 1.24
CA ARG A 13 -7.61 -6.05 1.87
C ARG A 13 -6.99 -7.27 1.22
N CYS A 14 -6.26 -8.04 2.02
CA CYS A 14 -5.71 -9.32 1.59
C CYS A 14 -6.80 -10.41 1.55
N LYS A 15 -6.55 -11.46 0.77
CA LYS A 15 -7.43 -12.65 0.68
C LYS A 15 -7.65 -13.33 2.03
N CYS A 16 -6.68 -13.25 2.96
CA CYS A 16 -6.79 -13.78 4.31
C CYS A 16 -7.72 -12.96 5.25
N LYS A 17 -8.50 -12.02 4.71
CA LYS A 17 -9.33 -11.04 5.43
C LYS A 17 -8.55 -10.01 6.24
N ASN A 18 -7.22 -9.99 6.16
CA ASN A 18 -6.43 -8.94 6.80
C ASN A 18 -6.60 -7.61 6.06
N GLU A 19 -6.90 -6.55 6.81
CA GLU A 19 -6.95 -5.18 6.31
C GLU A 19 -5.65 -4.47 6.71
N GLN A 20 -4.94 -3.95 5.72
CA GLN A 20 -3.66 -3.30 5.93
C GLN A 20 -3.68 -1.90 5.34
N VAL A 21 -3.17 -0.93 6.08
CA VAL A 21 -2.93 0.42 5.58
C VAL A 21 -1.47 0.50 5.16
N VAL A 22 -1.25 0.90 3.92
CA VAL A 22 0.07 0.92 3.29
C VAL A 22 0.31 2.27 2.64
N PHE A 23 1.57 2.68 2.58
CA PHE A 23 1.94 3.92 1.92
C PHE A 23 1.96 3.71 0.40
N GLY A 24 1.22 4.52 -0.36
CA GLY A 24 1.09 4.39 -1.81
C GLY A 24 2.37 4.66 -2.61
N LYS A 25 3.44 5.12 -1.94
CA LYS A 25 4.80 5.26 -2.50
C LYS A 25 5.82 4.48 -1.68
N ALA A 26 5.51 3.22 -1.38
CA ALA A 26 6.45 2.34 -0.70
C ALA A 26 7.71 2.16 -1.56
N ALA A 27 8.88 2.22 -0.92
CA ALA A 27 10.18 1.94 -1.52
C ALA A 27 10.58 0.45 -1.42
N THR A 28 9.81 -0.33 -0.66
CA THR A 28 10.04 -1.75 -0.38
C THR A 28 8.84 -2.60 -0.80
N GLU A 29 9.06 -3.90 -0.94
CA GLU A 29 7.99 -4.87 -1.14
C GLU A 29 7.04 -4.90 0.06
N ILE A 30 5.75 -4.99 -0.24
CA ILE A 30 4.70 -4.97 0.77
C ILE A 30 4.19 -6.39 0.92
N HIS A 31 4.40 -6.94 2.10
CA HIS A 31 3.90 -8.27 2.46
C HIS A 31 2.74 -8.15 3.43
N CYS A 32 1.82 -9.10 3.35
CA CYS A 32 0.77 -9.23 4.34
C CYS A 32 1.37 -9.63 5.70
N LEU A 33 1.03 -8.91 6.76
CA LEU A 33 1.51 -9.21 8.12
C LEU A 33 0.96 -10.54 8.68
N VAL A 34 -0.08 -11.09 8.08
CA VAL A 34 -0.74 -12.32 8.55
C VAL A 34 -0.29 -13.54 7.73
N CYS A 35 -0.37 -13.47 6.40
CA CYS A 35 -0.06 -14.62 5.54
C CYS A 35 1.28 -14.52 4.80
N GLY A 36 1.98 -13.39 4.87
CA GLY A 36 3.26 -13.18 4.17
C GLY A 36 3.15 -13.00 2.64
N GLU A 37 1.95 -13.11 2.06
CA GLU A 37 1.73 -12.95 0.63
C GLU A 37 2.09 -11.54 0.15
N LEU A 38 2.66 -11.45 -1.05
CA LEU A 38 3.02 -10.18 -1.68
C LEU A 38 1.76 -9.40 -2.05
N LEU A 39 1.56 -8.25 -1.42
CA LEU A 39 0.41 -7.36 -1.65
C LEU A 39 0.71 -6.25 -2.64
N GLY A 40 1.97 -5.82 -2.74
CA GLY A 40 2.38 -4.79 -3.68
C GLY A 40 3.89 -4.71 -3.89
N LYS A 41 4.29 -4.32 -5.10
CA LYS A 41 5.69 -4.10 -5.48
C LYS A 41 6.00 -2.60 -5.56
N PRO A 42 7.14 -2.15 -5.03
CA PRO A 42 7.57 -0.77 -5.20
C PRO A 42 7.92 -0.54 -6.67
N ARG A 43 7.44 0.57 -7.23
CA ARG A 43 7.95 1.13 -8.50
C ARG A 43 8.44 2.55 -8.25
N GLY A 44 9.21 3.11 -9.19
CA GLY A 44 9.77 4.46 -9.12
C GLY A 44 8.72 5.58 -9.18
N GLY A 45 7.81 5.62 -8.19
CA GLY A 45 6.72 6.57 -8.12
C GLY A 45 5.58 6.06 -7.24
N LYS A 46 4.67 5.30 -7.82
CA LYS A 46 3.53 4.69 -7.13
C LYS A 46 3.75 3.20 -6.98
N THR A 47 3.42 2.67 -5.82
CA THR A 47 3.41 1.23 -5.57
C THR A 47 2.37 0.55 -6.45
N ASP A 48 2.77 -0.55 -7.07
CA ASP A 48 1.91 -1.40 -7.86
C ASP A 48 1.27 -2.43 -6.93
N PHE A 49 -0.02 -2.28 -6.63
CA PHE A 49 -0.75 -3.20 -5.77
C PHE A 49 -1.31 -4.35 -6.60
N VAL A 50 -0.97 -5.58 -6.20
CA VAL A 50 -1.44 -6.81 -6.87
C VAL A 50 -2.91 -7.09 -6.53
N ILE A 51 -3.40 -6.52 -5.43
CA ILE A 51 -4.76 -6.68 -4.91
C ILE A 51 -5.60 -5.42 -5.05
N HIS A 52 -6.92 -5.55 -4.91
CA HIS A 52 -7.84 -4.43 -4.98
C HIS A 52 -7.70 -3.50 -3.75
N PRO A 53 -7.37 -2.21 -3.94
CA PRO A 53 -7.41 -1.23 -2.87
C PRO A 53 -8.87 -0.91 -2.51
N LEU A 54 -9.17 -0.80 -1.22
CA LEU A 54 -10.49 -0.46 -0.71
C LEU A 54 -10.71 1.05 -0.76
N GLU A 55 -9.77 1.81 -0.18
CA GLU A 55 -9.91 3.25 -0.01
C GLU A 55 -8.54 3.93 0.00
N ILE A 56 -8.49 5.16 -0.52
CA ILE A 56 -7.32 6.03 -0.44
C ILE A 56 -7.59 7.03 0.69
N LEU A 57 -6.86 6.88 1.79
CA LEU A 57 -6.88 7.80 2.91
C LEU A 57 -6.12 9.07 2.49
N LYS A 58 -6.77 10.22 2.65
CA LYS A 58 -6.18 11.54 2.40
C LYS A 58 -5.31 11.97 3.56
#